data_AF-W8B0L7-F1
#
_entry.id   AF-W8B0L7-F1
#
_cell.length_a   1.000
_cell.length_b   1.000
_cell.length_c   1.000
_cell.angle_alpha   90.00
_cell.angle_beta   90.00
_cell.angle_gamma   90.00
#
_symmetry.space_group_name_H-M   'P 1'
#
loop_
_entity.id
_entity.type
_entity.pdbx_description
1 polymer ?
#
loop_
_entity_poly.entity_id
_entity_poly.type
_entity_poly.pdbx_seq_one_letter_code
_entity_poly.pdbx_strand_id
1 'polypeptide(L)'
;MKLTELLPYFCLFLFTRTQVLLAVSWEEWWTYDGISGPAFWGLINPEWSLCNKGRRQSPVNLEPHRLLFDPNLRPLHIDKHRISGLISNTGHSVIFTAGNETVANYDGMQTPVNISGGPLSYSYRFHEIHIHYGLHDQFGSEHSVDGYTFPAEIQIFGYNSQLYENFSDALNRAQG
;
A
#
# COMPACT_ATOMS: atom_id res chain seq x y z
N MET A 1 25.24 66.53 42.70
CA MET A 1 25.63 65.15 43.04
C MET A 1 24.37 64.38 43.41
N LYS A 2 23.75 63.70 42.44
CA LYS A 2 22.76 62.63 42.63
C LYS A 2 22.93 61.71 41.42
N LEU A 3 23.59 60.58 41.67
CA LEU A 3 23.65 59.45 40.75
C LEU A 3 22.26 58.80 40.69
N THR A 4 21.83 58.43 39.48
CA THR A 4 20.83 57.37 39.29
C THR A 4 21.37 56.44 38.22
N GLU A 5 21.34 55.16 38.53
CA GLU A 5 22.16 54.08 37.99
C GLU A 5 21.57 53.50 36.71
N LEU A 6 22.46 53.07 35.81
CA LEU A 6 22.16 52.30 34.61
C LEU A 6 22.00 50.82 35.01
N LEU A 7 20.83 50.23 34.74
CA LEU A 7 20.57 48.80 34.90
C LEU A 7 21.28 48.01 33.77
N PRO A 8 21.92 46.86 34.05
CA PRO A 8 22.49 46.01 33.01
C PRO A 8 21.42 45.05 32.45
N TYR A 9 21.33 44.97 31.12
CA TYR A 9 20.51 43.96 30.44
C TYR A 9 21.19 42.58 30.54
N PHE A 10 20.61 41.67 31.32
CA PHE A 10 21.02 40.28 31.38
C PHE A 10 20.34 39.52 30.23
N CYS A 11 21.10 39.20 29.17
CA CYS A 11 20.59 38.41 28.05
C CYS A 11 20.64 36.92 28.43
N LEU A 12 19.49 36.35 28.82
CA LEU A 12 19.36 34.92 29.07
C LEU A 12 19.36 34.17 27.72
N PHE A 13 20.48 33.53 27.39
CA PHE A 13 20.51 32.55 26.29
C PHE A 13 19.81 31.27 26.76
N LEU A 14 18.56 31.09 26.35
CA LEU A 14 17.83 29.84 26.51
C LEU A 14 18.39 28.81 25.52
N PHE A 15 19.21 27.88 26.00
CA PHE A 15 19.54 26.66 25.27
C PHE A 15 18.30 25.77 25.24
N THR A 16 17.51 25.84 24.17
CA THR A 16 16.46 24.85 23.92
C THR A 16 17.12 23.55 23.46
N ARG A 17 17.12 22.53 24.33
CA ARG A 17 17.39 21.15 23.89
C ARG A 17 16.28 20.78 22.90
N THR A 18 16.60 20.72 21.62
CA THR A 18 15.77 20.04 20.63
C THR A 18 15.74 18.56 21.02
N GLN A 19 14.68 18.15 21.71
CA GLN A 19 14.37 16.73 21.82
C GLN A 19 14.02 16.26 20.40
N VAL A 20 14.89 15.45 19.82
CA VAL A 20 14.56 14.68 18.62
C VAL A 20 13.46 13.71 19.06
N LEU A 21 12.21 14.05 18.77
CA LEU A 21 11.11 13.10 18.83
C LEU A 21 11.40 12.07 17.73
N LEU A 22 11.83 10.87 18.13
CA LEU A 22 11.79 9.72 17.22
C LEU A 22 10.32 9.54 16.85
N ALA A 23 9.98 9.85 15.61
CA ALA A 23 8.66 9.57 15.08
C ALA A 23 8.44 8.06 15.20
N VAL A 24 7.45 7.65 15.98
CA VAL A 24 6.99 6.26 16.01
C VAL A 24 6.47 5.93 14.62
N SER A 25 7.10 4.97 13.94
CA SER A 25 6.59 4.48 12.67
C SER A 25 5.39 3.57 12.95
N TRP A 26 4.21 4.00 12.52
CA TRP A 26 3.00 3.18 12.61
C TRP A 26 3.12 1.90 11.78
N GLU A 27 3.99 1.87 10.75
CA GLU A 27 4.20 0.69 9.90
C GLU A 27 4.74 -0.52 10.68
N GLU A 28 5.38 -0.31 11.84
CA GLU A 28 5.91 -1.41 12.67
C GLU A 28 4.91 -1.93 13.72
N TRP A 29 3.77 -1.26 13.89
CA TRP A 29 2.85 -1.52 15.01
C TRP A 29 1.70 -2.48 14.69
N TRP A 30 1.47 -2.78 13.41
CA TRP A 30 0.46 -3.74 12.99
C TRP A 30 1.08 -5.12 12.77
N THR A 31 0.31 -6.16 13.04
CA THR A 31 0.69 -7.57 12.83
C THR A 31 -0.51 -8.34 12.28
N TYR A 32 -0.31 -9.61 11.95
CA TYR A 32 -1.42 -10.51 11.61
C TYR A 32 -2.09 -11.15 12.83
N ASP A 33 -1.44 -11.14 13.99
CA ASP A 33 -1.90 -11.81 15.21
C ASP A 33 -2.03 -10.88 16.41
N GLY A 34 -2.78 -11.31 17.43
CA GLY A 34 -2.83 -10.67 18.74
C GLY A 34 -3.55 -9.31 18.75
N ILE A 35 -3.16 -8.46 19.69
CA ILE A 35 -3.79 -7.14 19.92
C ILE A 35 -3.50 -6.11 18.82
N SER A 36 -2.51 -6.39 17.97
CA SER A 36 -2.14 -5.62 16.78
C SER A 36 -2.63 -6.28 15.48
N GLY A 37 -3.46 -7.34 15.59
CA GLY A 37 -4.02 -8.08 14.47
C GLY A 37 -5.19 -7.38 13.76
N PRO A 38 -5.67 -7.95 12.64
CA PRO A 38 -6.71 -7.36 11.78
C PRO A 38 -7.99 -6.91 12.50
N ALA A 39 -8.40 -7.65 13.54
CA ALA A 39 -9.56 -7.31 14.35
C ALA A 39 -9.45 -5.95 15.07
N PHE A 40 -8.24 -5.41 15.22
CA PHE A 40 -7.95 -4.20 15.98
C PHE A 40 -7.33 -3.07 15.17
N TRP A 41 -6.92 -3.29 13.91
CA TRP A 41 -6.21 -2.28 13.10
C TRP A 41 -6.88 -0.90 13.09
N GLY A 42 -8.20 -0.83 12.92
CA GLY A 42 -8.94 0.44 12.92
C GLY A 42 -9.01 1.17 14.26
N LEU A 43 -8.48 0.58 15.33
CA LEU A 43 -8.37 1.18 16.66
C LEU A 43 -6.92 1.62 16.98
N ILE A 44 -5.93 1.14 16.23
CA ILE A 44 -4.50 1.41 16.48
C ILE A 44 -4.14 2.82 16.00
N ASN A 45 -4.57 3.18 14.80
CA ASN A 45 -4.27 4.47 14.17
C ASN A 45 -5.57 5.12 13.66
N PRO A 46 -5.84 6.40 14.01
CA PRO A 46 -7.00 7.13 13.49
C PRO A 46 -7.10 7.15 11.95
N GLU A 47 -5.97 7.19 11.26
CA GLU A 47 -5.91 7.16 9.79
C GLU A 47 -6.40 5.82 9.21
N TRP A 48 -6.37 4.75 10.02
CA TRP A 48 -6.85 3.41 9.63
C TRP A 48 -8.29 3.14 10.08
N SER A 49 -9.03 4.17 10.48
CA SER A 49 -10.43 4.02 10.91
C SER A 49 -11.36 3.37 9.87
N LEU A 50 -10.96 3.33 8.59
CA LEU A 50 -11.70 2.60 7.56
C LEU A 50 -11.59 1.08 7.72
N CYS A 51 -10.57 0.54 8.39
CA CYS A 51 -10.44 -0.90 8.60
C CYS A 51 -11.60 -1.48 9.45
N ASN A 52 -12.24 -0.69 10.32
CA ASN A 52 -13.40 -1.14 11.10
C ASN A 52 -14.72 -0.40 10.77
N LYS A 53 -14.67 0.81 10.20
CA LYS A 53 -15.87 1.59 9.84
C LYS A 53 -16.15 1.61 8.33
N GLY A 54 -15.18 1.23 7.50
CA GLY A 54 -15.31 1.20 6.06
C GLY A 54 -16.35 0.18 5.61
N ARG A 55 -17.02 0.48 4.49
CA ARG A 55 -18.06 -0.39 3.91
C ARG A 55 -17.63 -1.10 2.63
N ARG A 56 -16.38 -0.89 2.23
CA ARG A 56 -15.75 -1.40 1.01
C ARG A 56 -14.34 -1.86 1.35
N GLN A 57 -14.24 -2.75 2.33
CA GLN A 57 -12.98 -3.37 2.71
C GLN A 57 -12.86 -4.71 1.99
N SER A 58 -11.64 -5.06 1.65
CA SER A 58 -11.24 -6.39 1.19
C SER A 58 -10.44 -7.06 2.32
N PRO A 59 -10.31 -8.39 2.32
CA PRO A 59 -10.86 -9.35 1.35
C PRO A 59 -12.36 -9.62 1.54
N VAL A 60 -12.95 -10.38 0.61
CA VAL A 60 -14.33 -10.87 0.68
C VAL A 60 -14.45 -12.35 0.29
N ASN A 61 -15.53 -12.99 0.74
CA ASN A 61 -15.96 -14.29 0.22
C ASN A 61 -16.78 -14.08 -1.05
N LEU A 62 -16.35 -14.70 -2.15
CA LEU A 62 -17.06 -14.68 -3.43
C LEU A 62 -18.03 -15.86 -3.47
N GLU A 63 -19.34 -15.58 -3.52
CA GLU A 63 -20.39 -16.59 -3.58
C GLU A 63 -20.89 -16.71 -5.05
N PRO A 64 -20.46 -17.72 -5.84
CA PRO A 64 -20.73 -17.76 -7.28
C PRO A 64 -22.21 -17.67 -7.65
N HIS A 65 -23.08 -18.22 -6.80
CA HIS A 65 -24.53 -18.22 -6.98
C HIS A 65 -25.19 -16.84 -6.79
N ARG A 66 -24.47 -15.86 -6.21
CA ARG A 66 -24.92 -14.47 -6.01
C ARG A 66 -24.32 -13.50 -7.03
N LEU A 67 -23.36 -13.95 -7.84
CA LEU A 67 -22.70 -13.11 -8.83
C LEU A 67 -23.67 -12.80 -9.98
N LEU A 68 -23.62 -11.56 -10.45
CA LEU A 68 -24.35 -11.12 -11.63
C LEU A 68 -23.41 -11.16 -12.83
N PHE A 69 -23.82 -11.87 -13.88
CA PHE A 69 -23.10 -11.86 -15.14
C PHE A 69 -23.33 -10.53 -15.86
N ASP A 70 -22.24 -9.83 -16.18
CA ASP A 70 -22.27 -8.63 -17.01
C ASP A 70 -21.89 -8.99 -18.46
N PRO A 71 -22.85 -8.99 -19.41
CA PRO A 71 -22.56 -9.30 -20.81
C PRO A 71 -21.72 -8.22 -21.52
N ASN A 72 -21.59 -7.03 -20.94
CA ASN A 72 -20.81 -5.92 -21.51
C ASN A 72 -19.37 -5.90 -21.02
N LEU A 73 -18.99 -6.80 -20.11
CA LEU A 73 -17.63 -6.87 -19.59
C LEU A 73 -16.67 -7.24 -20.71
N ARG A 74 -15.73 -6.33 -21.01
CA ARG A 74 -14.72 -6.56 -22.05
C ARG A 74 -13.65 -7.53 -21.54
N PRO A 75 -12.93 -8.24 -22.42
CA PRO A 75 -11.76 -9.00 -22.02
C PRO A 75 -10.74 -8.12 -21.28
N LEU A 76 -10.10 -8.68 -20.24
CA LEU A 76 -8.96 -8.07 -19.59
C LEU A 76 -7.71 -8.23 -20.49
N HIS A 77 -7.00 -7.14 -20.71
CA HIS A 77 -5.74 -7.10 -21.45
C HIS A 77 -4.59 -6.78 -20.50
N ILE A 78 -3.53 -7.58 -20.59
CA ILE A 78 -2.29 -7.38 -19.84
C ILE A 78 -1.15 -7.46 -20.85
N ASP A 79 -0.33 -6.41 -20.91
CA ASP A 79 0.84 -6.39 -21.78
C ASP A 79 1.81 -7.52 -21.42
N LYS A 80 2.35 -8.20 -22.43
CA LYS A 80 3.20 -9.39 -22.24
C LYS A 80 4.67 -9.02 -22.42
N HIS A 81 5.17 -8.17 -21.53
CA HIS A 81 6.57 -7.77 -21.52
C HIS A 81 7.32 -8.45 -20.37
N ARG A 82 8.58 -8.81 -20.64
CA ARG A 82 9.49 -9.20 -19.57
C ARG A 82 9.90 -7.94 -18.82
N ILE A 83 9.80 -8.00 -17.50
CA ILE A 83 10.14 -6.91 -16.60
C ILE A 83 11.16 -7.37 -15.56
N SER A 84 12.01 -6.44 -15.13
CA SER A 84 12.86 -6.62 -13.95
C SER A 84 12.27 -5.85 -12.78
N GLY A 85 12.73 -6.16 -11.58
CA GLY A 85 12.29 -5.50 -10.37
C GLY A 85 13.08 -5.95 -9.16
N LEU A 86 12.69 -5.44 -7.99
CA LEU A 86 13.28 -5.80 -6.71
C LEU A 86 12.30 -6.69 -5.96
N ILE A 87 12.80 -7.77 -5.36
CA ILE A 87 12.05 -8.55 -4.37
C ILE A 87 12.51 -8.11 -2.99
N SER A 88 11.57 -7.71 -2.13
CA SER A 88 11.81 -7.32 -0.75
C SER A 88 10.94 -8.15 0.20
N ASN A 89 11.49 -8.43 1.39
CA ASN A 89 10.74 -8.97 2.51
C ASN A 89 10.50 -7.81 3.48
N THR A 90 9.24 -7.45 3.70
CA THR A 90 8.87 -6.32 4.57
C THR A 90 8.76 -6.70 6.04
N GLY A 91 8.88 -7.99 6.37
CA GLY A 91 8.53 -8.55 7.68
C GLY A 91 7.07 -9.03 7.74
N HIS A 92 6.21 -8.55 6.84
CA HIS A 92 4.80 -8.93 6.76
C HIS A 92 4.45 -9.64 5.45
N SER A 93 5.12 -9.30 4.35
CA SER A 93 4.88 -9.89 3.04
C SER A 93 6.16 -9.97 2.23
N VAL A 94 6.11 -10.75 1.15
CA VAL A 94 7.12 -10.74 0.08
C VAL A 94 6.56 -9.91 -1.06
N ILE A 95 7.21 -8.80 -1.36
CA ILE A 95 6.79 -7.85 -2.38
C ILE A 95 7.79 -7.88 -3.53
N PHE A 96 7.28 -7.99 -4.75
CA PHE A 96 8.05 -7.68 -5.95
C PHE A 96 7.63 -6.30 -6.46
N THR A 97 8.56 -5.36 -6.53
CA THR A 97 8.33 -4.01 -7.08
C THR A 97 8.97 -3.90 -8.46
N ALA A 98 8.19 -3.48 -9.45
CA ALA A 98 8.67 -3.28 -10.82
C ALA A 98 9.79 -2.24 -10.87
N GLY A 99 10.81 -2.51 -11.67
CA GLY A 99 11.89 -1.55 -11.94
C GLY A 99 11.37 -0.31 -12.68
N ASN A 100 12.03 0.82 -12.42
CA ASN A 100 11.69 2.09 -13.06
C ASN A 100 12.07 2.07 -14.55
N GLU A 101 11.28 2.77 -15.35
CA GLU A 101 11.47 2.96 -16.80
C GLU A 101 12.81 3.61 -17.17
N THR A 102 13.45 4.29 -16.21
CA THR A 102 14.71 5.01 -16.38
C THR A 102 15.95 4.16 -16.11
N VAL A 103 15.80 2.95 -15.56
CA VAL A 103 16.93 2.07 -15.27
C VAL A 103 17.07 1.06 -16.42
N ALA A 104 18.17 1.17 -17.16
CA ALA A 104 18.54 0.14 -18.13
C ALA A 104 18.82 -1.17 -17.37
N ASN A 105 18.02 -2.18 -17.65
CA ASN A 105 18.27 -3.54 -17.20
C ASN A 105 19.30 -4.21 -18.13
N TYR A 106 19.71 -5.43 -17.81
CA TYR A 106 20.61 -6.24 -18.67
C TYR A 106 20.12 -6.40 -20.12
N ASP A 107 18.82 -6.16 -20.38
CA ASP A 107 18.15 -6.29 -21.67
C ASP A 107 17.78 -4.93 -22.31
N GLY A 108 18.27 -3.82 -21.76
CA GLY A 108 17.97 -2.46 -22.21
C GLY A 108 16.90 -1.74 -21.37
N MET A 109 16.26 -0.73 -21.95
CA MET A 109 15.26 0.10 -21.28
C MET A 109 13.97 -0.71 -21.03
N GLN A 110 13.51 -0.71 -19.78
CA GLN A 110 12.34 -1.49 -19.38
C GLN A 110 11.07 -0.93 -19.99
N THR A 111 10.31 -1.78 -20.70
CA THR A 111 8.97 -1.42 -21.16
C THR A 111 7.96 -1.64 -20.03
N PRO A 112 7.14 -0.65 -19.66
CA PRO A 112 6.13 -0.82 -18.62
C PRO A 112 5.05 -1.81 -19.06
N VAL A 113 4.49 -2.54 -18.11
CA VAL A 113 3.33 -3.42 -18.33
C VAL A 113 2.07 -2.66 -17.95
N ASN A 114 1.12 -2.57 -18.88
CA ASN A 114 -0.18 -1.98 -18.60
C ASN A 114 -1.29 -3.04 -18.59
N ILE A 115 -2.31 -2.74 -17.79
CA ILE A 115 -3.51 -3.54 -17.56
C ILE A 115 -4.69 -2.68 -18.00
N SER A 116 -5.52 -3.18 -18.90
CA SER A 116 -6.67 -2.46 -19.44
C SER A 116 -7.82 -3.40 -19.82
N GLY A 117 -8.97 -2.86 -20.21
CA GLY A 117 -10.16 -3.68 -20.48
C GLY A 117 -10.82 -4.17 -19.19
N GLY A 118 -11.58 -5.27 -19.27
CA GLY A 118 -12.35 -5.72 -18.10
C GLY A 118 -13.31 -4.64 -17.61
N PRO A 119 -13.45 -4.46 -16.28
CA PRO A 119 -14.23 -3.37 -15.68
C PRO A 119 -13.48 -2.03 -15.62
N LEU A 120 -12.24 -1.95 -16.11
CA LEU A 120 -11.40 -0.76 -15.99
C LEU A 120 -11.77 0.29 -17.04
N SER A 121 -12.00 1.52 -16.57
CA SER A 121 -12.23 2.70 -17.43
C SER A 121 -10.93 3.27 -18.01
N TYR A 122 -9.79 2.98 -17.38
CA TYR A 122 -8.48 3.52 -17.71
C TYR A 122 -7.46 2.40 -17.90
N SER A 123 -6.28 2.77 -18.41
CA SER A 123 -5.11 1.89 -18.43
C SER A 123 -4.33 2.07 -17.12
N TYR A 124 -4.08 0.96 -16.45
CA TYR A 124 -3.34 0.90 -15.19
C TYR A 124 -1.93 0.38 -15.43
N ARG A 125 -0.92 1.08 -14.94
CA ARG A 125 0.47 0.63 -15.00
C ARG A 125 0.77 -0.27 -13.82
N PHE A 126 1.27 -1.47 -14.10
CA PHE A 126 1.71 -2.42 -13.09
C PHE A 126 2.84 -1.82 -12.24
N HIS A 127 2.75 -1.99 -10.92
CA HIS A 127 3.71 -1.45 -9.97
C HIS A 127 4.33 -2.54 -9.08
N GLU A 128 3.50 -3.36 -8.44
CA GLU A 128 4.01 -4.35 -7.48
C GLU A 128 3.12 -5.59 -7.37
N ILE A 129 3.72 -6.69 -6.89
CA ILE A 129 3.06 -7.95 -6.56
C ILE A 129 3.27 -8.23 -5.09
N HIS A 130 2.20 -8.54 -4.38
CA HIS A 130 2.24 -9.04 -3.01
C HIS A 130 1.83 -10.50 -3.00
N ILE A 131 2.41 -11.28 -2.09
CA ILE A 131 2.09 -12.69 -1.90
C ILE A 131 1.61 -12.90 -0.47
N HIS A 132 0.37 -13.33 -0.33
CA HIS A 132 -0.22 -13.76 0.94
C HIS A 132 -0.26 -15.27 0.97
N TYR A 133 0.15 -15.88 2.08
CA TYR A 133 0.23 -17.33 2.20
C TYR A 133 0.06 -17.76 3.66
N GLY A 134 -0.43 -18.98 3.85
CA GLY A 134 -0.60 -19.55 5.18
C GLY A 134 0.58 -20.44 5.58
N LEU A 135 0.55 -20.91 6.83
CA LEU A 135 1.53 -21.86 7.35
C LEU A 135 1.29 -23.30 6.84
N HIS A 136 0.11 -23.57 6.28
CA HIS A 136 -0.32 -24.89 5.82
C HIS A 136 -1.14 -24.74 4.55
N ASP A 137 -1.10 -25.75 3.67
CA ASP A 137 -1.77 -25.73 2.36
C ASP A 137 -3.31 -25.65 2.39
N GLN A 138 -3.92 -25.62 3.57
CA GLN A 138 -5.37 -25.50 3.74
C GLN A 138 -5.84 -24.03 3.75
N PHE A 139 -4.96 -23.08 4.07
CA PHE A 139 -5.30 -21.67 4.28
C PHE A 139 -4.16 -20.78 3.77
N GLY A 140 -4.47 -19.52 3.46
CA GLY A 140 -3.45 -18.53 3.11
C GLY A 140 -3.91 -17.44 2.15
N SER A 141 -4.87 -17.74 1.28
CA SER A 141 -5.55 -16.70 0.51
C SER A 141 -6.35 -15.78 1.44
N GLU A 142 -6.42 -14.51 1.08
CA GLU A 142 -7.23 -13.54 1.81
C GLU A 142 -8.69 -13.63 1.34
N HIS A 143 -8.90 -13.64 0.02
CA HIS A 143 -10.19 -13.93 -0.59
C HIS A 143 -10.52 -15.43 -0.48
N SER A 144 -11.82 -15.72 -0.50
CA SER A 144 -12.36 -17.08 -0.53
C SER A 144 -13.43 -17.21 -1.61
N VAL A 145 -13.70 -18.44 -2.05
CA VAL A 145 -14.77 -18.77 -3.00
C VAL A 145 -15.70 -19.77 -2.36
N ASP A 146 -16.96 -19.41 -2.14
CA ASP A 146 -17.96 -20.23 -1.46
C ASP A 146 -17.49 -20.74 -0.08
N GLY A 147 -16.75 -19.89 0.64
CA GLY A 147 -16.14 -20.21 1.93
C GLY A 147 -14.83 -21.00 1.85
N TYR A 148 -14.42 -21.46 0.65
CA TYR A 148 -13.16 -22.17 0.46
C TYR A 148 -11.98 -21.20 0.32
N THR A 149 -10.93 -21.44 1.10
CA THR A 149 -9.64 -20.75 1.03
C THR A 149 -8.63 -21.56 0.21
N PHE A 150 -7.60 -20.88 -0.28
CA PHE A 150 -6.49 -21.47 -1.02
C PHE A 150 -5.18 -21.32 -0.22
N PRO A 151 -4.12 -22.09 -0.55
CA PRO A 151 -2.83 -22.01 0.15
C PRO A 151 -2.16 -20.62 0.12
N ALA A 152 -2.41 -19.85 -0.94
CA ALA A 152 -1.81 -18.54 -1.17
C ALA A 152 -2.66 -17.71 -2.14
N GLU A 153 -2.44 -16.40 -2.12
CA GLU A 153 -3.00 -15.41 -3.02
C GLU A 153 -1.91 -14.47 -3.53
N ILE A 154 -1.93 -14.22 -4.84
CA ILE A 154 -1.08 -13.23 -5.49
C ILE A 154 -1.93 -12.01 -5.77
N GLN A 155 -1.54 -10.87 -5.22
CA GLN A 155 -2.20 -9.59 -5.44
C GLN A 155 -1.31 -8.72 -6.34
N ILE A 156 -1.86 -8.31 -7.48
CA ILE A 156 -1.17 -7.49 -8.47
C ILE A 156 -1.68 -6.06 -8.35
N PHE A 157 -0.81 -5.14 -7.96
CA PHE A 157 -1.13 -3.72 -7.82
C PHE A 157 -0.60 -2.93 -9.00
N GLY A 158 -1.41 -1.98 -9.44
CA GLY A 158 -1.06 -0.99 -10.43
C GLY A 158 -1.79 0.31 -10.13
N TYR A 159 -1.39 1.37 -10.81
CA TYR A 159 -1.99 2.68 -10.66
C TYR A 159 -2.42 3.25 -12.00
N ASN A 160 -3.39 4.15 -11.99
CA ASN A 160 -3.86 4.83 -13.19
C ASN A 160 -2.82 5.84 -13.68
N SER A 161 -1.92 5.38 -14.56
CA SER A 161 -0.85 6.20 -15.13
C SER A 161 -1.33 7.27 -16.11
N GLN A 162 -2.63 7.31 -16.40
CA GLN A 162 -3.23 8.39 -17.21
C GLN A 162 -3.63 9.60 -16.35
N LEU A 163 -3.86 9.39 -15.05
CA LEU A 163 -4.28 10.44 -14.12
C LEU A 163 -3.22 10.82 -13.10
N TYR A 164 -2.30 9.90 -12.79
CA TYR A 164 -1.30 10.08 -11.73
C TYR A 164 0.11 9.83 -12.27
N GLU A 165 1.07 10.59 -11.73
CA GLU A 165 2.47 10.50 -12.13
C GLU A 165 3.10 9.19 -11.63
N ASN A 166 2.77 8.77 -10.42
CA ASN A 166 3.32 7.59 -9.76
C ASN A 166 2.29 6.92 -8.84
N PHE A 167 2.63 5.73 -8.35
CA PHE A 167 1.78 4.93 -7.47
C PHE A 167 1.46 5.64 -6.14
N SER A 168 2.43 6.33 -5.55
CA SER A 168 2.23 7.05 -4.28
C SER A 168 1.19 8.16 -4.39
N ASP A 169 1.16 8.88 -5.51
CA ASP A 169 0.17 9.94 -5.75
C ASP A 169 -1.25 9.40 -5.95
N ALA A 170 -1.34 8.16 -6.44
CA ALA A 170 -2.59 7.48 -6.77
C ALA A 170 -3.24 6.80 -5.55
N LEU A 171 -2.42 6.31 -4.61
CA LEU A 171 -2.82 5.42 -3.50
C LEU A 171 -4.08 5.85 -2.74
N ASN A 172 -4.23 7.14 -2.48
CA ASN A 172 -5.34 7.71 -1.70
C ASN A 172 -6.34 8.50 -2.55
N ARG A 173 -6.37 8.26 -3.87
CA ARG A 173 -7.23 9.00 -4.81
C ARG A 173 -8.23 8.09 -5.52
N ALA A 174 -9.34 8.70 -5.93
CA ALA A 174 -10.38 7.98 -6.65
C ALA A 174 -9.87 7.57 -8.04
N GLN A 175 -10.10 6.31 -8.44
CA GLN A 175 -9.51 5.75 -9.66
C GLN A 175 -7.97 5.72 -9.63
N GLY A 176 -7.39 5.74 -8.42
CA GLY A 176 -5.97 5.51 -8.14
C GLY A 176 -5.47 4.22 -8.73
#